data_AF-A0A7D7QCV7-F1
#
_entry.id   AF-A0A7D7QCV7-F1
#
_cell.length_a   1.000
_cell.length_b   1.000
_cell.length_c   1.000
_cell.angle_alpha   90.00
_cell.angle_beta   90.00
_cell.angle_gamma   90.00
#
_symmetry.space_group_name_H-M   'P 1'
#
loop_
_entity.id
_entity.type
_entity.pdbx_description
1 polymer ?
#
loop_
_entity_poly.entity_id
_entity_poly.type
_entity_poly.pdbx_seq_one_letter_code
_entity_poly.pdbx_strand_id
1 'polypeptide(L)' 'MIRAKFTCQQNILNHETQTAEVILTPVTTNPPNQENLLFWQATPAGNITLQITNPAASAQFSVGTEYYVDFTAA' A
#
# COMPACT_ATOMS: atom_id res chain seq x y z
N MET A 1 -6.08 -5.01 16.31
CA MET A 1 -5.82 -5.06 14.87
C MET A 1 -6.29 -3.75 14.28
N ILE A 2 -5.43 -3.05 13.54
CA ILE A 2 -5.77 -1.81 12.84
C ILE A 2 -5.65 -2.10 11.35
N ARG A 3 -6.74 -1.92 10.59
CA ARG A 3 -6.81 -2.22 9.15
C ARG A 3 -6.96 -0.93 8.33
N ALA A 4 -6.24 -0.86 7.21
CA ALA A 4 -6.37 0.23 6.24
C ALA A 4 -6.39 -0.28 4.80
N LYS A 5 -6.88 0.56 3.88
CA LYS A 5 -6.74 0.38 2.42
C LYS A 5 -5.69 1.32 1.86
N PHE A 6 -4.82 0.77 1.03
CA PHE A 6 -3.79 1.50 0.30
C PHE A 6 -3.86 1.18 -1.19
N THR A 7 -3.80 2.20 -2.05
CA THR A 7 -3.64 2.03 -3.49
C THR A 7 -2.17 1.89 -3.83
N CYS A 8 -1.81 0.90 -4.64
CA CYS A 8 -0.49 0.81 -5.26
C CYS A 8 -0.36 1.92 -6.32
N GLN A 9 0.49 2.91 -6.05
CA GLN A 9 0.76 4.02 -6.98
C GLN A 9 1.87 3.67 -7.96
N GLN A 10 2.85 2.89 -7.52
CA GLN A 10 4.03 2.55 -8.31
C GLN A 10 4.42 1.10 -8.07
N ASN A 11 4.86 0.43 -9.15
CA ASN A 11 5.61 -0.81 -9.12
C ASN A 11 6.59 -0.78 -10.31
N ILE A 12 7.85 -0.42 -10.04
CA ILE A 12 8.87 -0.26 -11.09
C ILE A 12 10.04 -1.20 -10.80
N LEU A 13 10.39 -2.03 -11.79
CA LEU A 13 11.56 -2.89 -11.73
C LEU A 13 12.81 -2.11 -12.16
N ASN A 14 13.81 -2.04 -11.29
CA ASN A 14 15.15 -1.65 -11.68
C ASN A 14 15.85 -2.84 -12.34
N HIS A 15 16.14 -2.74 -13.65
CA HIS A 15 16.76 -3.81 -14.43
C HIS A 15 18.24 -4.03 -14.10
N GLU A 16 18.94 -3.04 -13.53
CA GLU A 16 20.34 -3.18 -13.12
C GLU A 16 20.45 -3.95 -11.80
N THR A 17 19.60 -3.61 -10.81
CA THR A 17 19.62 -4.22 -9.48
C THR A 17 18.65 -5.40 -9.32
N GLN A 18 17.83 -5.69 -10.34
CA GLN A 18 16.77 -6.70 -10.31
C GLN A 18 15.84 -6.54 -9.09
N THR A 19 15.60 -5.30 -8.67
CA THR A 19 14.78 -4.97 -7.49
C THR A 19 13.60 -4.11 -7.91
N ALA A 20 12.41 -4.46 -7.44
CA ALA A 20 11.19 -3.68 -7.67
C ALA A 20 10.95 -2.68 -6.53
N GLU A 21 10.67 -1.43 -6.89
CA GLU A 21 10.19 -0.41 -5.96
C GLU A 21 8.66 -0.32 -6.06
N VAL A 22 7.98 -0.67 -4.95
CA VAL A 22 6.53 -0.55 -4.83
C VAL A 22 6.19 0.55 -3.85
N ILE A 23 5.34 1.49 -4.26
CA ILE A 23 4.87 2.60 -3.43
C ILE A 23 3.36 2.48 -3.28
N LEU A 24 2.88 2.43 -2.03
CA LEU A 24 1.46 2.44 -1.72
C LEU A 24 1.07 3.69 -0.93
N THR A 25 -0.09 4.26 -1.26
CA THR A 25 -0.67 5.44 -0.59
C THR A 25 -2.07 5.13 -0.06
N PRO A 26 -2.50 5.70 1.08
CA PRO A 26 -3.79 5.42 1.66
C PRO A 26 -4.95 5.86 0.75
N VAL A 27 -6.05 5.10 0.76
CA VAL A 27 -7.27 5.42 -0.01
C VAL A 27 -8.06 6.51 0.72
N THR A 28 -8.12 7.71 0.13
CA THR A 28 -8.73 8.93 0.69
C THR A 28 -10.16 9.22 0.22
N THR A 29 -10.83 8.27 -0.44
CA THR A 29 -12.08 8.52 -1.20
C THR A 29 -13.12 9.38 -0.48
N ASN A 30 -13.66 10.35 -1.23
CA ASN A 30 -14.83 11.15 -0.91
C ASN A 30 -16.00 10.67 -1.82
N PRO A 31 -17.17 10.26 -1.31
CA PRO A 31 -17.59 10.30 0.09
C PRO A 31 -16.88 9.24 0.94
N PRO A 32 -16.59 9.58 2.20
CA PRO A 32 -15.92 8.66 3.10
C PRO A 32 -16.80 7.42 3.36
N ASN A 33 -16.25 6.23 3.14
CA ASN A 33 -16.87 4.99 3.61
C ASN A 33 -16.56 4.80 5.12
N GLN A 34 -17.43 4.08 5.84
CA GLN A 34 -17.31 3.86 7.29
C GLN A 34 -15.97 3.24 7.71
N GLU A 35 -15.43 2.33 6.90
CA GLU A 35 -14.19 1.60 7.18
C GLU A 35 -12.97 2.54 7.14
N ASN A 36 -12.89 3.37 6.11
CA ASN A 36 -11.85 4.39 5.98
C ASN A 36 -12.02 5.47 7.05
N LEU A 37 -13.25 5.91 7.38
CA LEU A 37 -13.51 6.94 8.39
C LEU A 37 -12.87 6.65 9.76
N LEU A 38 -12.91 5.38 10.21
CA LEU A 38 -12.31 4.96 11.48
C LEU A 38 -10.77 4.98 11.43
N PHE A 39 -10.18 4.61 10.28
CA PHE A 39 -8.74 4.72 10.07
C PHE A 39 -8.29 6.20 9.94
N TRP A 40 -9.12 7.05 9.34
CA TRP A 40 -8.85 8.48 9.13
C TRP A 40 -9.01 9.33 10.41
N GLN A 41 -9.93 8.99 11.32
CA GLN A 41 -10.09 9.70 12.60
C GLN A 41 -8.83 9.64 13.49
N ALA A 42 -7.98 8.63 13.28
CA ALA A 42 -6.69 8.51 13.96
C ALA A 42 -5.54 9.25 13.23
N THR A 43 -5.74 9.71 11.99
CA THR A 43 -4.71 10.16 11.01
C THR A 43 -3.60 9.13 10.76
N PRO A 44 -3.35 8.76 9.49
CA PRO A 44 -2.01 9.05 8.98
C PRO A 44 -2.01 9.41 7.50
N ALA A 45 -1.49 10.58 7.18
CA ALA A 45 -0.77 10.72 5.93
C ALA A 45 0.50 9.85 6.03
N GLY A 46 0.75 9.01 5.05
CA GLY A 46 1.91 8.11 5.05
C GLY A 46 1.95 7.28 3.79
N ASN A 47 3.14 6.79 3.44
CA ASN A 47 3.37 5.90 2.32
C ASN A 47 4.07 4.64 2.82
N ILE A 48 3.79 3.52 2.15
CA ILE A 48 4.54 2.28 2.33
C ILE A 48 5.42 2.14 1.09
N THR A 49 6.73 2.16 1.29
CA THR A 49 7.71 1.91 0.24
C THR A 49 8.36 0.56 0.48
N LEU A 50 8.25 -0.33 -0.49
CA LEU A 50 8.85 -1.66 -0.48
C LEU A 50 9.93 -1.76 -1.54
N GLN A 51 11.06 -2.37 -1.18
CA GLN A 51 12.09 -2.81 -2.10
C GLN A 51 12.03 -4.34 -2.15
N ILE A 52 11.61 -4.90 -3.28
CA ILE A 52 11.28 -6.31 -3.43
C ILE A 52 12.23 -6.96 -4.43
N THR A 53 13.04 -7.90 -3.98
CA THR A 53 13.97 -8.67 -4.83
C THR A 53 13.35 -9.95 -5.41
N ASN A 54 12.22 -10.41 -4.86
CA ASN A 54 11.47 -11.56 -5.38
C ASN A 54 10.47 -11.11 -6.46
N PRO A 55 10.65 -11.47 -7.75
CA PRO A 55 9.75 -11.05 -8.83
C PRO A 55 8.32 -11.58 -8.66
N ALA A 56 8.14 -12.76 -8.06
CA ALA A 56 6.81 -13.33 -7.83
C ALA A 56 6.04 -12.55 -6.75
N ALA A 57 6.74 -11.93 -5.82
CA ALA A 57 6.13 -11.08 -4.79
C ALA A 57 5.79 -9.70 -5.35
N SER A 58 6.69 -9.08 -6.14
CA SER A 58 6.40 -7.79 -6.77
C SER A 58 5.25 -7.88 -7.77
N ALA A 59 5.11 -9.01 -8.48
CA ALA A 59 4.00 -9.25 -9.40
C ALA A 59 2.61 -9.27 -8.73
N GLN A 60 2.53 -9.36 -7.39
CA GLN A 60 1.25 -9.28 -6.68
C GLN A 60 0.74 -7.84 -6.51
N PHE A 61 1.58 -6.84 -6.79
CA PHE A 61 1.25 -5.42 -6.64
C PHE A 61 0.98 -4.77 -8.01
N SER A 62 -0.30 -4.60 -8.33
CA SER A 62 -0.78 -3.96 -9.56
C SER A 62 -1.05 -2.49 -9.32
N VAL A 63 -0.50 -1.63 -10.17
CA VAL A 63 -0.74 -0.17 -10.11
C VAL A 63 -2.23 0.13 -10.24
N GLY A 64 -2.74 1.04 -9.41
CA GLY A 64 -4.16 1.41 -9.32
C GLY A 64 -5.02 0.44 -8.49
N THR A 65 -4.46 -0.69 -8.04
CA THR A 65 -5.20 -1.65 -7.21
C THR A 65 -5.12 -1.27 -5.73
N GLU A 66 -6.23 -1.46 -5.01
CA GLU A 66 -6.31 -1.28 -3.56
C GLU A 66 -5.95 -2.57 -2.82
N TYR A 67 -5.18 -2.43 -1.75
CA TYR A 67 -4.71 -3.51 -0.90
C TYR A 67 -5.06 -3.22 0.56
N TYR A 68 -5.40 -4.26 1.31
CA TYR A 68 -5.54 -4.16 2.76
C TYR A 68 -4.17 -4.26 3.44
N VAL A 69 -3.97 -3.42 4.46
CA VAL A 69 -2.80 -3.45 5.35
C VAL A 69 -3.30 -3.63 6.77
N ASP A 70 -2.78 -4.65 7.46
CA ASP A 70 -3.16 -5.01 8.82
C ASP A 70 -1.99 -4.83 9.80
N PHE A 71 -2.17 -3.97 10.79
CA PHE A 71 -1.25 -3.83 11.91
C PHE A 71 -1.75 -4.63 13.11
N THR A 72 -0.92 -5.57 13.55
CA THR A 72 -1.14 -6.38 14.76
C THR A 72 0.05 -6.17 15.69
N ALA A 73 -0.22 -6.01 16.98
CA ALA A 73 0.86 -5.94 17.97
C ALA A 73 1.63 -7.26 17.96
N ALA A 74 2.97 -7.16 18.04
CA ALA A 74 3.86 -8.31 18.07
C ALA A 74 3.68 -9.15 19.35
#